data_AF-A0A553DLN3-F1
#
_entry.id   AF-A0A553DLN3-F1
#
_cell.length_a   1.000
_cell.length_b   1.000
_cell.length_c   1.000
_cell.angle_alpha   90.00
_cell.angle_beta   90.00
_cell.angle_gamma   90.00
#
_symmetry.space_group_name_H-M   'P 1'
#
loop_
_entity.id
_entity.type
_entity.pdbx_description
1 polymer ?
#
loop_
_entity_poly.entity_id
_entity_poly.type
_entity_poly.pdbx_seq_one_letter_code
_entity_poly.pdbx_strand_id
1 'polypeptide(L)'
;MVKAHSLLYAIYICLIVSIICGAILFFSNLYGQLNLYYNLQEELYINNQSTVNFALENQEVTQEPIEDEKSGITGSYITRPYGLLNLLLVKSETNKDTIQSAHFIGLYTKDKTALFLANFSKPLTYTGTVKLIGDNSLPSTYIETAYINNRPNQLLIDGKNTISENQLPEINPNFKKIFYGIRAEKTNLSDVEKPKDSLYFNSFFNTTKEIYLNSNVSNVIFKGNFILRSKDSLHIKKNTVLEDVILIAPKITFESGFKGTVQAFASERIELEQNVILNYPSVLCIYNETSDESKIKIKKKCKITGSVVLFGNTNEMIDKNSIEIEEDGLLFGDIYCTGKLFLKTKVYGSVYTNRLFHKTESASYDNTISDIEINAKKRPNYFISIPIFDSKSLSHGIIKKVL
;
A
#
# COMPACT_ATOMS: atom_id res chain seq x y z
N MET A 1 -8.14 -90.68 0.14
CA MET A 1 -9.06 -89.93 1.02
C MET A 1 -8.45 -88.55 1.29
N VAL A 2 -8.91 -87.52 0.59
CA VAL A 2 -8.50 -86.13 0.91
C VAL A 2 -9.24 -85.76 2.20
N LYS A 3 -8.51 -85.48 3.27
CA LYS A 3 -9.09 -85.13 4.58
C LYS A 3 -9.85 -83.81 4.44
N ALA A 4 -11.10 -83.77 4.89
CA ALA A 4 -12.01 -82.60 4.84
C ALA A 4 -11.44 -81.30 5.45
N HIS A 5 -10.34 -81.37 6.20
CA HIS A 5 -9.60 -80.22 6.72
C HIS A 5 -8.90 -79.39 5.62
N SER A 6 -8.52 -79.99 4.48
CA SER A 6 -7.88 -79.25 3.38
C SER A 6 -8.82 -78.20 2.75
N LEU A 7 -10.14 -78.43 2.80
CA LEU A 7 -11.16 -77.52 2.29
C LEU A 7 -11.26 -76.25 3.16
N LEU A 8 -11.20 -76.41 4.49
CA LEU A 8 -11.26 -75.28 5.44
C LEU A 8 -10.06 -74.34 5.29
N TYR A 9 -8.85 -74.89 5.11
CA TYR A 9 -7.66 -74.08 4.84
C TYR A 9 -7.76 -73.33 3.51
N ALA A 10 -8.28 -73.98 2.45
CA ALA A 10 -8.50 -73.33 1.16
C ALA A 10 -9.50 -72.16 1.27
N ILE A 11 -10.61 -72.35 2.00
CA ILE A 11 -11.60 -71.29 2.24
C ILE A 11 -10.98 -70.13 3.03
N TYR A 12 -10.20 -70.41 4.06
CA TYR A 12 -9.53 -69.38 4.87
C TYR A 12 -8.51 -68.57 4.06
N ILE A 13 -7.69 -69.24 3.24
CA ILE A 13 -6.73 -68.58 2.33
C ILE A 13 -7.48 -67.73 1.30
N CYS A 14 -8.54 -68.25 0.69
CA CYS A 14 -9.38 -67.49 -0.25
C CYS A 14 -9.98 -66.24 0.39
N LEU A 15 -10.42 -66.32 1.66
CA LEU A 15 -10.96 -65.18 2.39
C LEU A 15 -9.90 -64.12 2.65
N ILE A 16 -8.70 -64.51 3.10
CA ILE A 16 -7.57 -63.57 3.28
C ILE A 16 -7.20 -62.89 1.96
N VAL A 17 -7.06 -63.67 0.88
CA VAL A 17 -6.75 -63.13 -0.45
C VAL A 17 -7.85 -62.18 -0.91
N SER A 18 -9.12 -62.50 -0.69
CA SER A 18 -10.24 -61.62 -1.04
C SER A 18 -10.20 -60.30 -0.26
N ILE A 19 -9.84 -60.32 1.03
CA ILE A 19 -9.71 -59.11 1.85
C ILE A 19 -8.55 -58.25 1.35
N ILE A 20 -7.40 -58.85 1.06
CA ILE A 20 -6.23 -58.13 0.54
C ILE A 20 -6.53 -57.51 -0.82
N CYS A 21 -7.16 -58.26 -1.74
CA CYS A 21 -7.59 -57.75 -3.02
C CYS A 21 -8.60 -56.60 -2.87
N GLY A 22 -9.57 -56.74 -1.96
CA GLY A 22 -10.53 -55.66 -1.65
C GLY A 22 -9.85 -54.40 -1.10
N ALA A 23 -8.88 -54.56 -0.21
CA ALA A 23 -8.10 -53.45 0.35
C ALA A 23 -7.27 -52.73 -0.73
N ILE A 24 -6.63 -53.47 -1.65
CA ILE A 24 -5.86 -52.88 -2.76
C ILE A 24 -6.77 -52.11 -3.71
N LEU A 25 -7.95 -52.66 -4.06
CA LEU A 25 -8.93 -51.97 -4.90
C LEU A 25 -9.44 -50.70 -4.23
N PHE A 26 -9.75 -50.76 -2.93
CA PHE A 26 -10.16 -49.60 -2.16
C PHE A 26 -9.07 -48.53 -2.10
N PHE A 27 -7.83 -48.93 -1.84
CA PHE A 27 -6.68 -48.03 -1.83
C PHE A 27 -6.46 -47.36 -3.20
N SER A 28 -6.56 -48.12 -4.30
CA SER A 28 -6.46 -47.58 -5.66
C SER A 28 -7.57 -46.57 -5.95
N ASN A 29 -8.79 -46.82 -5.48
CA ASN A 29 -9.91 -45.89 -5.66
C ASN A 29 -9.70 -44.59 -4.89
N LEU A 30 -9.33 -44.70 -3.60
CA LEU A 30 -9.00 -43.54 -2.77
C LEU A 30 -7.87 -42.71 -3.38
N TYR A 31 -6.80 -43.36 -3.84
CA TYR A 31 -5.70 -42.68 -4.48
C TYR A 31 -6.14 -41.97 -5.78
N GLY A 32 -7.00 -42.61 -6.57
CA GLY A 32 -7.59 -41.99 -7.76
C GLY A 32 -8.41 -40.75 -7.42
N GLN A 33 -9.27 -40.81 -6.40
CA GLN A 33 -10.06 -39.66 -5.95
C GLN A 33 -9.18 -38.52 -5.43
N LEU A 34 -8.15 -38.86 -4.65
CA LEU A 34 -7.21 -37.88 -4.10
C LEU A 34 -6.41 -37.19 -5.22
N ASN A 35 -5.96 -37.94 -6.22
CA ASN A 35 -5.25 -37.39 -7.36
C ASN A 35 -6.14 -36.45 -8.19
N LEU A 36 -7.40 -36.83 -8.42
CA LEU A 36 -8.38 -35.97 -9.10
C LEU A 36 -8.61 -34.67 -8.32
N TYR A 37 -8.69 -34.74 -7.00
CA TYR A 37 -8.83 -33.56 -6.15
C TYR A 37 -7.63 -32.61 -6.28
N TYR A 38 -6.40 -33.12 -6.18
CA TYR A 38 -5.20 -32.28 -6.31
C TYR A 38 -5.04 -31.68 -7.71
N ASN A 39 -5.28 -32.46 -8.77
CA ASN A 39 -5.22 -31.96 -10.14
C ASN A 39 -6.24 -30.84 -10.36
N LEU A 40 -7.48 -31.01 -9.89
CA LEU A 40 -8.51 -29.97 -9.99
C LEU A 40 -8.11 -28.69 -9.25
N GLN A 41 -7.55 -28.83 -8.04
CA GLN A 41 -7.11 -27.69 -7.24
C GLN A 41 -5.95 -26.94 -7.90
N GLU A 42 -5.02 -27.67 -8.53
CA GLU A 42 -3.92 -27.09 -9.30
C GLU A 42 -4.42 -26.35 -10.55
N GLU A 43 -5.33 -26.96 -11.32
CA GLU A 43 -5.95 -26.33 -12.50
C GLU A 43 -6.70 -25.06 -12.13
N LEU A 44 -7.50 -25.08 -11.05
CA LEU A 44 -8.19 -23.90 -10.53
C LEU A 44 -7.21 -22.79 -10.14
N TYR A 45 -6.07 -23.14 -9.53
CA TYR A 45 -5.05 -22.17 -9.13
C TYR A 45 -4.34 -21.55 -10.34
N ILE A 46 -3.99 -22.36 -11.35
CA ILE A 46 -3.38 -21.91 -12.61
C ILE A 46 -4.36 -21.01 -13.37
N ASN A 47 -5.64 -21.40 -13.44
CA ASN A 47 -6.69 -20.58 -14.04
C ASN A 47 -6.80 -19.24 -13.31
N ASN A 48 -6.85 -19.24 -11.97
CA ASN A 48 -6.92 -18.03 -11.17
C ASN A 48 -5.75 -17.06 -11.43
N GLN A 49 -4.52 -17.58 -11.49
CA GLN A 49 -3.35 -16.77 -11.84
C GLN A 49 -3.43 -16.22 -13.27
N SER A 50 -3.92 -17.03 -14.22
CA SER A 50 -4.11 -16.62 -15.61
C SER A 50 -5.15 -15.50 -15.72
N THR A 51 -6.27 -15.61 -15.00
CA THR A 51 -7.30 -14.57 -14.92
C THR A 51 -6.77 -13.29 -14.26
N VAL A 52 -5.90 -13.39 -13.23
CA VAL A 52 -5.24 -12.22 -12.64
C VAL A 52 -4.38 -11.50 -13.70
N ASN A 53 -3.54 -12.22 -14.43
CA ASN A 53 -2.69 -11.63 -15.47
C ASN A 53 -3.53 -10.99 -16.58
N PHE A 54 -4.58 -11.67 -17.02
CA PHE A 54 -5.51 -11.15 -18.00
C PHE A 54 -6.21 -9.85 -17.52
N ALA A 55 -6.63 -9.80 -16.26
CA ALA A 55 -7.28 -8.63 -15.67
C ALA A 55 -6.33 -7.44 -15.49
N LEU A 56 -5.04 -7.68 -15.29
CA LEU A 56 -4.03 -6.61 -15.25
C LEU A 56 -3.83 -5.96 -16.64
N GLU A 57 -4.11 -6.68 -17.72
CA GLU A 57 -3.99 -6.16 -19.09
C GLU A 57 -5.28 -5.47 -19.59
N ASN A 58 -6.48 -5.94 -19.17
CA ASN A 58 -7.77 -5.58 -19.79
C ASN A 58 -8.76 -4.83 -18.85
N GLN A 59 -8.29 -3.83 -18.09
CA GLN A 59 -9.04 -3.21 -16.98
C GLN A 59 -10.39 -2.53 -17.31
N GLU A 60 -10.78 -2.33 -18.57
CA GLU A 60 -11.96 -1.49 -18.88
C GLU A 60 -13.32 -2.21 -18.85
N VAL A 61 -13.38 -3.53 -18.66
CA VAL A 61 -14.66 -4.25 -18.70
C VAL A 61 -14.75 -5.22 -17.53
N THR A 62 -15.80 -5.10 -16.73
CA THR A 62 -16.34 -6.22 -15.94
C THR A 62 -16.76 -7.27 -16.95
N GLN A 63 -15.86 -8.20 -17.26
CA GLN A 63 -16.15 -9.19 -18.29
C GLN A 63 -17.03 -10.31 -17.74
N GLU A 64 -17.89 -10.81 -18.61
CA GLU A 64 -18.55 -12.10 -18.48
C GLU A 64 -17.50 -13.20 -18.21
N PRO A 65 -17.86 -14.27 -17.50
CA PRO A 65 -16.93 -15.34 -17.16
C PRO A 65 -16.22 -15.85 -18.42
N ILE A 66 -14.88 -15.86 -18.38
CA ILE A 66 -14.07 -16.45 -19.44
C ILE A 66 -14.09 -17.95 -19.17
N GLU A 67 -14.86 -18.68 -19.97
CA GLU A 67 -14.88 -20.13 -19.92
C GLU A 67 -13.68 -20.69 -20.68
N ASP A 68 -12.90 -21.54 -20.02
CA ASP A 68 -11.95 -22.39 -20.72
C ASP A 68 -12.69 -23.62 -21.25
N GLU A 69 -12.96 -23.62 -22.56
CA GLU A 69 -13.69 -24.69 -23.27
C GLU A 69 -13.10 -26.10 -23.05
N LYS A 70 -11.84 -26.21 -22.61
CA LYS A 70 -11.17 -27.49 -22.37
C LYS A 70 -11.35 -28.05 -20.95
N SER A 71 -11.46 -27.18 -19.94
CA SER A 71 -11.48 -27.58 -18.53
C SER A 71 -12.85 -27.40 -17.87
N GLY A 72 -13.75 -26.59 -18.46
CA GLY A 72 -15.03 -26.23 -17.86
C GLY A 72 -14.88 -25.35 -16.61
N ILE A 73 -13.69 -24.78 -16.40
CA ILE A 73 -13.40 -23.81 -15.36
C ILE A 73 -13.76 -22.42 -15.88
N THR A 74 -14.50 -21.66 -15.09
CA THR A 74 -14.88 -20.29 -15.42
C THR A 74 -14.09 -19.30 -14.56
N GLY A 75 -13.39 -18.39 -15.21
CA GLY A 75 -12.64 -17.32 -14.56
C GLY A 75 -13.40 -16.00 -14.62
N SER A 76 -13.63 -15.36 -13.48
CA SER A 76 -14.24 -14.03 -13.39
C SER A 76 -13.41 -13.10 -12.52
N TYR A 77 -13.46 -11.80 -12.83
CA TYR A 77 -12.78 -10.79 -12.04
C TYR A 77 -13.61 -9.52 -11.88
N ILE A 78 -13.40 -8.83 -10.76
CA ILE A 78 -14.05 -7.57 -10.43
C ILE A 78 -12.99 -6.63 -9.84
N THR A 79 -12.92 -5.41 -10.36
CA THR A 79 -12.08 -4.35 -9.80
C THR A 79 -12.93 -3.40 -8.98
N ARG A 80 -12.50 -3.09 -7.75
CA ARG A 80 -13.15 -2.14 -6.84
C ARG A 80 -12.13 -1.17 -6.24
N PRO A 81 -12.48 0.10 -6.01
CA PRO A 81 -11.59 1.01 -5.29
C PRO A 81 -11.56 0.68 -3.79
N TYR A 82 -10.37 0.71 -3.18
CA TYR A 82 -10.15 0.59 -1.74
C TYR A 82 -9.18 1.68 -1.25
N GLY A 83 -9.74 2.81 -0.84
CA GLY A 83 -8.96 4.02 -0.56
C GLY A 83 -8.33 4.56 -1.85
N LEU A 84 -7.00 4.71 -1.87
CA LEU A 84 -6.23 5.13 -3.04
C LEU A 84 -5.72 3.97 -3.91
N LEU A 85 -6.00 2.74 -3.48
CA LEU A 85 -5.58 1.54 -4.18
C LEU A 85 -6.77 0.94 -4.92
N ASN A 86 -6.49 0.22 -6.00
CA ASN A 86 -7.48 -0.60 -6.67
C ASN A 86 -7.33 -2.05 -6.17
N LEU A 87 -8.45 -2.66 -5.86
CA LEU A 87 -8.56 -4.03 -5.42
C LEU A 87 -9.11 -4.87 -6.58
N LEU A 88 -8.34 -5.86 -7.00
CA LEU A 88 -8.74 -6.88 -7.96
C LEU A 88 -9.17 -8.14 -7.20
N LEU A 89 -10.44 -8.51 -7.36
CA LEU A 89 -11.01 -9.74 -6.84
C LEU A 89 -11.17 -10.71 -7.99
N VAL A 90 -10.54 -11.89 -7.89
CA VAL A 90 -10.59 -12.92 -8.92
C VAL A 90 -11.18 -14.19 -8.34
N LYS A 91 -12.09 -14.81 -9.10
CA LYS A 91 -12.71 -16.08 -8.76
C LYS A 91 -12.57 -17.04 -9.94
N SER A 92 -12.10 -18.24 -9.65
CA SER A 92 -12.08 -19.36 -10.59
C SER A 92 -12.96 -20.44 -10.04
N GLU A 93 -13.99 -20.80 -10.80
CA GLU A 93 -15.09 -21.65 -10.33
C GLU A 93 -15.28 -22.85 -11.26
N THR A 94 -15.62 -23.97 -10.65
CA THR A 94 -16.15 -25.17 -11.32
C THR A 94 -17.48 -25.52 -10.67
N ASN A 95 -18.22 -26.46 -11.26
CA ASN A 95 -19.46 -26.96 -10.66
C ASN A 95 -19.30 -27.57 -9.25
N LYS A 96 -18.06 -27.84 -8.79
CA LYS A 96 -17.79 -28.54 -7.53
C LYS A 96 -16.92 -27.75 -6.55
N ASP A 97 -16.09 -26.82 -7.02
CA ASP A 97 -15.10 -26.14 -6.19
C ASP A 97 -14.78 -24.73 -6.72
N THR A 98 -14.28 -23.86 -5.84
CA THR A 98 -14.03 -22.44 -6.08
C THR A 98 -12.75 -21.98 -5.42
N ILE A 99 -11.87 -21.33 -6.19
CA ILE A 99 -10.69 -20.64 -5.68
C ILE A 99 -10.86 -19.13 -5.87
N GLN A 100 -10.57 -18.37 -4.83
CA GLN A 100 -10.67 -16.92 -4.83
C GLN A 100 -9.35 -16.28 -4.42
N SER A 101 -9.02 -15.13 -5.02
CA SER A 101 -7.84 -14.35 -4.65
C SER A 101 -8.09 -12.85 -4.77
N ALA A 102 -7.48 -12.10 -3.86
CA ALA A 102 -7.61 -10.65 -3.79
C ALA A 102 -6.22 -10.00 -3.90
N HIS A 103 -6.11 -8.95 -4.71
CA HIS A 103 -4.84 -8.28 -5.00
C HIS A 103 -5.01 -6.77 -5.03
N PHE A 104 -4.12 -6.04 -4.35
CA PHE A 104 -3.94 -4.63 -4.63
C PHE A 104 -3.16 -4.48 -5.94
N ILE A 105 -3.69 -3.67 -6.85
CA ILE A 105 -3.11 -3.41 -8.16
C ILE A 105 -2.76 -1.92 -8.26
N GLY A 106 -1.73 -1.63 -9.05
CA GLY A 106 -1.34 -0.26 -9.35
C GLY A 106 -0.65 -0.16 -10.70
N LEU A 107 -0.14 1.03 -10.99
CA LEU A 107 0.42 1.40 -12.28
C LEU A 107 1.94 1.53 -12.16
N TYR A 108 2.67 0.90 -13.08
CA TYR A 108 4.11 1.16 -13.17
C TYR A 108 4.34 2.55 -13.76
N THR A 109 4.94 3.42 -12.95
CA THR A 109 5.42 4.71 -13.44
C THR A 109 6.87 4.60 -13.91
N LYS A 110 7.15 5.18 -15.08
CA LYS A 110 8.53 5.40 -15.57
C LYS A 110 9.10 6.74 -15.11
N ASP A 111 8.41 7.45 -14.23
CA ASP A 111 8.88 8.75 -13.77
C ASP A 111 10.24 8.60 -13.07
N LYS A 112 11.20 9.38 -13.56
CA LYS A 112 12.58 9.44 -13.05
C LYS A 112 12.82 10.69 -12.21
N THR A 113 11.77 11.48 -11.95
CA THR A 113 11.85 12.71 -11.18
C THR A 113 12.30 12.40 -9.77
N ALA A 114 13.40 13.01 -9.33
CA ALA A 114 13.83 12.99 -7.93
C ALA A 114 13.21 14.15 -7.17
N LEU A 115 13.33 15.37 -7.67
CA LEU A 115 12.83 16.58 -7.01
C LEU A 115 12.14 17.51 -8.00
N PHE A 116 10.88 17.86 -7.71
CA PHE A 116 10.16 18.95 -8.32
C PHE A 116 9.91 20.03 -7.26
N LEU A 117 10.43 21.22 -7.48
CA LEU A 117 10.23 22.40 -6.64
C LEU A 117 9.59 23.50 -7.47
N ALA A 118 8.39 23.97 -7.11
CA ALA A 118 7.69 25.00 -7.86
C ALA A 118 8.48 26.33 -7.91
N ASN A 119 8.41 27.02 -9.05
CA ASN A 119 9.15 28.25 -9.29
C ASN A 119 8.42 29.49 -8.77
N PHE A 120 8.77 29.92 -7.56
CA PHE A 120 8.33 31.18 -6.95
C PHE A 120 9.47 32.22 -6.87
N SER A 121 10.36 32.26 -7.87
CA SER A 121 11.43 33.25 -8.01
C SER A 121 12.57 33.20 -6.97
N LYS A 122 12.64 32.16 -6.12
CA LYS A 122 13.79 31.90 -5.23
C LYS A 122 14.51 30.61 -5.66
N PRO A 123 15.84 30.65 -5.91
CA PRO A 123 16.60 29.45 -6.26
C PRO A 123 16.63 28.44 -5.11
N LEU A 124 16.97 27.19 -5.42
CA LEU A 124 17.26 26.16 -4.41
C LEU A 124 18.69 26.34 -3.93
N THR A 125 18.87 26.34 -2.61
CA THR A 125 20.19 26.38 -1.97
C THR A 125 20.43 25.11 -1.17
N TYR A 126 21.70 24.76 -0.94
CA TYR A 126 22.06 23.58 -0.17
C TYR A 126 23.21 23.82 0.81
N THR A 127 23.24 23.04 1.89
CA THR A 127 24.35 23.01 2.85
C THR A 127 24.65 21.58 3.31
N GLY A 128 25.90 21.28 3.64
CA GLY A 128 26.33 19.93 4.02
C GLY A 128 26.37 18.97 2.83
N THR A 129 26.04 17.69 3.07
CA THR A 129 26.12 16.63 2.04
C THR A 129 24.76 16.39 1.40
N VAL A 130 24.59 16.78 0.14
CA VAL A 130 23.35 16.60 -0.62
C VAL A 130 23.56 15.70 -1.82
N LYS A 131 22.69 14.69 -1.98
CA LYS A 131 22.67 13.77 -3.11
C LYS A 131 21.29 13.81 -3.78
N LEU A 132 21.24 14.24 -5.05
CA LEU A 132 20.04 14.27 -5.88
C LEU A 132 20.26 13.37 -7.09
N ILE A 133 19.62 12.21 -7.11
CA ILE A 133 19.80 11.18 -8.15
C ILE A 133 18.45 10.91 -8.81
N GLY A 134 18.29 11.40 -10.04
CA GLY A 134 17.06 11.47 -10.83
C GLY A 134 16.91 12.82 -11.50
N ASP A 135 15.91 12.96 -12.36
CA ASP A 135 15.61 14.21 -13.04
C ASP A 135 15.05 15.24 -12.04
N ASN A 136 15.49 16.48 -12.11
CA ASN A 136 15.10 17.54 -11.18
C ASN A 136 14.46 18.70 -11.95
N SER A 137 13.29 19.13 -11.49
CA SER A 137 12.63 20.35 -11.95
C SER A 137 12.72 21.40 -10.86
N LEU A 138 13.55 22.42 -11.07
CA LEU A 138 13.92 23.40 -10.06
C LEU A 138 13.65 24.84 -10.54
N PRO A 139 13.47 25.81 -9.63
CA PRO A 139 13.26 27.22 -9.99
C PRO A 139 14.43 27.82 -10.79
N SER A 140 15.63 27.27 -10.60
CA SER A 140 16.87 27.66 -11.25
C SER A 140 17.61 26.41 -11.75
N THR A 141 18.38 26.55 -12.82
CA THR A 141 19.22 25.45 -13.36
C THR A 141 20.40 25.11 -12.43
N TYR A 142 20.84 26.08 -11.64
CA TYR A 142 21.92 25.94 -10.66
C TYR A 142 21.37 25.88 -9.24
N ILE A 143 22.03 25.09 -8.40
CA ILE A 143 21.76 25.01 -6.97
C ILE A 143 22.88 25.77 -6.23
N GLU A 144 22.52 26.80 -5.49
CA GLU A 144 23.49 27.67 -4.82
C GLU A 144 23.95 27.08 -3.48
N THR A 145 25.19 27.34 -3.09
CA THR A 145 25.72 26.93 -1.79
C THR A 145 25.28 27.89 -0.69
N ALA A 146 24.62 27.39 0.35
CA ALA A 146 24.38 28.12 1.58
C ALA A 146 25.47 27.77 2.61
N TYR A 147 26.11 28.80 3.18
CA TYR A 147 27.13 28.64 4.22
C TYR A 147 26.48 28.74 5.60
N ILE A 148 25.84 27.66 6.03
CA ILE A 148 25.20 27.56 7.34
C ILE A 148 26.14 26.76 8.26
N ASN A 149 26.47 27.32 9.43
CA ASN A 149 27.30 26.69 10.47
C ASN A 149 28.72 26.25 10.03
N ASN A 150 29.32 26.90 9.02
CA ASN A 150 30.69 26.63 8.53
C ASN A 150 31.01 25.15 8.24
N ARG A 151 30.02 24.39 7.73
CA ARG A 151 30.22 22.99 7.36
C ARG A 151 30.72 22.84 5.91
N PRO A 152 31.49 21.78 5.60
CA PRO A 152 31.86 21.49 4.22
C PRO A 152 30.61 21.13 3.42
N ASN A 153 30.49 21.72 2.23
CA ASN A 153 29.38 21.50 1.31
C ASN A 153 29.80 20.52 0.22
N GLN A 154 29.00 19.47 0.01
CA GLN A 154 29.20 18.49 -1.06
C GLN A 154 27.87 18.22 -1.76
N LEU A 155 27.80 18.53 -3.05
CA LEU A 155 26.64 18.28 -3.89
C LEU A 155 26.97 17.20 -4.93
N LEU A 156 26.15 16.16 -4.97
CA LEU A 156 26.18 15.12 -5.99
C LEU A 156 24.84 15.13 -6.74
N ILE A 157 24.87 15.50 -8.01
CA ILE A 157 23.70 15.49 -8.90
C ILE A 157 23.93 14.45 -10.00
N ASP A 158 22.95 13.58 -10.22
CA ASP A 158 22.92 12.62 -11.33
C ASP A 158 21.51 12.61 -11.95
N GLY A 159 21.33 13.36 -13.03
CA GLY A 159 20.07 13.49 -13.76
C GLY A 159 19.99 14.81 -14.54
N LYS A 160 18.88 15.05 -15.23
CA LYS A 160 18.66 16.31 -15.96
C LYS A 160 18.07 17.36 -15.01
N ASN A 161 18.58 18.59 -15.05
CA ASN A 161 17.99 19.72 -14.35
C ASN A 161 17.20 20.58 -15.34
N THR A 162 15.90 20.70 -15.15
CA THR A 162 14.98 21.53 -15.92
C THR A 162 14.40 22.64 -15.07
N ILE A 163 13.98 23.73 -15.72
CA ILE A 163 13.29 24.83 -15.03
C ILE A 163 11.87 24.37 -14.72
N SER A 164 11.43 24.51 -13.48
CA SER A 164 10.08 24.17 -13.04
C SER A 164 9.06 25.25 -13.36
N GLU A 165 7.81 24.81 -13.46
CA GLU A 165 6.65 25.70 -13.53
C GLU A 165 6.33 26.28 -12.15
N ASN A 166 5.47 27.32 -12.13
CA ASN A 166 5.00 27.98 -10.92
C ASN A 166 3.86 27.22 -10.20
N GLN A 167 3.51 26.02 -10.68
CA GLN A 167 2.48 25.16 -10.12
C GLN A 167 2.96 23.71 -10.10
N LEU A 168 2.52 22.95 -9.10
CA LEU A 168 2.73 21.51 -9.06
C LEU A 168 1.86 20.79 -10.09
N PRO A 169 2.32 19.64 -10.64
CA PRO A 169 1.48 18.81 -11.48
C PRO A 169 0.20 18.42 -10.74
N GLU A 170 -0.94 18.47 -11.44
CA GLU A 170 -2.24 18.24 -10.82
C GLU A 170 -2.36 16.82 -10.25
N ILE A 171 -2.75 16.74 -8.98
CA ILE A 171 -2.97 15.48 -8.29
C ILE A 171 -4.23 14.78 -8.81
N ASN A 172 -4.20 13.45 -8.85
CA ASN A 172 -5.32 12.62 -9.28
C ASN A 172 -6.59 12.94 -8.46
N PRO A 173 -7.74 13.20 -9.12
CA PRO A 173 -8.98 13.57 -8.44
C PRO A 173 -9.51 12.49 -7.48
N ASN A 174 -9.06 11.23 -7.59
CA ASN A 174 -9.41 10.16 -6.66
C ASN A 174 -8.95 10.47 -5.23
N PHE A 175 -7.87 11.23 -5.04
CA PHE A 175 -7.45 11.70 -3.72
C PHE A 175 -8.52 12.55 -3.06
N LYS A 176 -9.15 13.46 -3.81
CA LYS A 176 -10.22 14.33 -3.32
C LYS A 176 -11.49 13.54 -2.97
N LYS A 177 -11.83 12.55 -3.80
CA LYS A 177 -13.06 11.74 -3.64
C LYS A 177 -13.15 11.01 -2.29
N ILE A 178 -12.02 10.59 -1.73
CA ILE A 178 -11.97 9.87 -0.44
C ILE A 178 -12.54 10.71 0.70
N PHE A 179 -12.34 12.02 0.67
CA PHE A 179 -12.79 12.93 1.72
C PHE A 179 -14.29 13.26 1.60
N TYR A 180 -14.90 13.10 0.43
CA TYR A 180 -16.35 13.29 0.24
C TYR A 180 -17.21 12.10 0.70
N GLY A 181 -16.59 10.98 1.04
CA GLY A 181 -17.25 9.81 1.60
C GLY A 181 -16.92 8.53 0.84
N ILE A 182 -16.69 7.46 1.60
CA ILE A 182 -16.48 6.11 1.07
C ILE A 182 -17.78 5.34 1.28
N ARG A 183 -18.27 4.64 0.25
CA ARG A 183 -19.40 3.72 0.39
C ARG A 183 -18.97 2.53 1.24
N ALA A 184 -19.44 2.47 2.48
CA ALA A 184 -19.15 1.40 3.40
C ALA A 184 -20.36 1.10 4.28
N GLU A 185 -20.45 -0.14 4.74
CA GLU A 185 -21.49 -0.59 5.65
C GLU A 185 -21.13 -0.15 7.07
N LYS A 186 -22.01 0.64 7.70
CA LYS A 186 -21.80 1.08 9.08
C LYS A 186 -22.10 -0.09 10.00
N THR A 187 -21.09 -0.53 10.74
CA THR A 187 -21.19 -1.69 11.63
C THR A 187 -20.67 -1.31 13.01
N ASN A 188 -21.36 -1.75 14.07
CA ASN A 188 -20.82 -1.58 15.42
C ASN A 188 -19.68 -2.57 15.66
N LEU A 189 -18.75 -2.21 16.53
CA LEU A 189 -17.63 -3.08 16.89
C LEU A 189 -18.07 -4.44 17.47
N SER A 190 -19.26 -4.50 18.07
CA SER A 190 -19.89 -5.72 18.61
C SER A 190 -20.29 -6.72 17.54
N ASP A 191 -20.58 -6.26 16.33
CA ASP A 191 -21.22 -7.04 15.26
C ASP A 191 -20.18 -7.58 14.27
N VAL A 192 -18.89 -7.35 14.56
CA VAL A 192 -17.77 -7.83 13.76
C VAL A 192 -17.34 -9.20 14.26
N GLU A 193 -17.19 -10.15 13.33
CA GLU A 193 -16.71 -11.50 13.63
C GLU A 193 -15.35 -11.47 14.33
N LYS A 194 -15.25 -12.22 15.43
CA LYS A 194 -14.05 -12.38 16.25
C LYS A 194 -13.60 -13.84 16.20
N PRO A 195 -12.71 -14.23 15.28
CA PRO A 195 -12.14 -15.57 15.28
C PRO A 195 -11.32 -15.87 16.56
N LYS A 196 -10.76 -14.84 17.22
CA LYS A 196 -10.09 -14.90 18.52
C LYS A 196 -10.31 -13.60 19.28
N ASP A 197 -10.11 -13.63 20.60
CA ASP A 197 -10.12 -12.42 21.43
C ASP A 197 -9.18 -11.36 20.83
N SER A 198 -9.72 -10.15 20.64
CA SER A 198 -9.06 -8.98 20.03
C SER A 198 -8.69 -9.05 18.55
N LEU A 199 -8.99 -10.13 17.82
CA LEU A 199 -8.78 -10.23 16.37
C LEU A 199 -10.07 -9.94 15.61
N TYR A 200 -10.07 -8.86 14.84
CA TYR A 200 -11.11 -8.50 13.89
C TYR A 200 -10.59 -8.74 12.48
N PHE A 201 -11.25 -9.64 11.76
CA PHE A 201 -10.90 -9.99 10.39
C PHE A 201 -12.11 -9.76 9.48
N ASN A 202 -11.88 -9.13 8.33
CA ASN A 202 -12.88 -8.99 7.28
C ASN A 202 -12.19 -9.17 5.93
N SER A 203 -12.54 -10.24 5.22
CA SER A 203 -11.97 -10.50 3.90
C SER A 203 -12.41 -9.42 2.90
N PHE A 204 -11.58 -9.17 1.90
CA PHE A 204 -11.85 -8.24 0.81
C PHE A 204 -12.99 -8.67 -0.12
N PHE A 205 -13.43 -9.93 -0.03
CA PHE A 205 -14.64 -10.41 -0.73
C PHE A 205 -15.94 -9.94 -0.07
N ASN A 206 -15.90 -9.56 1.21
CA ASN A 206 -17.05 -9.06 1.95
C ASN A 206 -17.22 -7.55 1.75
N THR A 207 -18.38 -7.02 2.16
CA THR A 207 -18.63 -5.58 2.21
C THR A 207 -17.63 -4.90 3.17
N THR A 208 -17.19 -3.69 2.79
CA THR A 208 -16.30 -2.89 3.64
C THR A 208 -17.03 -2.46 4.89
N LYS A 209 -16.49 -2.83 6.06
CA LYS A 209 -17.06 -2.48 7.36
C LYS A 209 -16.47 -1.18 7.86
N GLU A 210 -17.32 -0.18 8.07
CA GLU A 210 -16.98 1.10 8.68
C GLU A 210 -17.31 1.08 10.17
N ILE A 211 -16.29 1.28 11.00
CA ILE A 211 -16.38 1.22 12.46
C ILE A 211 -16.01 2.58 13.01
N TYR A 212 -16.93 3.14 13.80
CA TYR A 212 -16.64 4.34 14.58
C TYR A 212 -15.91 3.97 15.86
N LEU A 213 -14.71 4.52 16.03
CA LEU A 213 -13.89 4.33 17.21
C LEU A 213 -13.81 5.63 18.02
N ASN A 214 -13.58 5.43 19.32
CA ASN A 214 -13.17 6.51 20.21
C ASN A 214 -11.71 6.89 19.93
N SER A 215 -11.23 7.95 20.58
CA SER A 215 -9.92 8.54 20.27
C SER A 215 -8.72 7.62 20.46
N ASN A 216 -8.79 6.56 21.29
CA ASN A 216 -7.66 5.66 21.54
C ASN A 216 -7.91 4.26 21.00
N VAL A 217 -6.98 3.75 20.18
CA VAL A 217 -7.02 2.40 19.60
C VAL A 217 -5.86 1.58 20.17
N SER A 218 -6.16 0.61 21.03
CA SER A 218 -5.18 -0.18 21.77
C SER A 218 -5.59 -1.64 21.93
N ASN A 219 -4.62 -2.56 21.97
CA ASN A 219 -4.82 -4.00 22.23
C ASN A 219 -5.80 -4.68 21.26
N VAL A 220 -5.83 -4.23 20.00
CA VAL A 220 -6.71 -4.75 18.96
C VAL A 220 -5.93 -5.06 17.69
N ILE A 221 -6.40 -6.08 16.96
CA ILE A 221 -5.85 -6.49 15.68
C ILE A 221 -6.94 -6.34 14.64
N PHE A 222 -6.76 -5.45 13.67
CA PHE A 222 -7.64 -5.30 12.51
C PHE A 222 -6.90 -5.73 11.25
N LYS A 223 -7.48 -6.68 10.51
CA LYS A 223 -6.91 -7.19 9.27
C LYS A 223 -7.95 -7.20 8.15
N GLY A 224 -7.61 -6.57 7.03
CA GLY A 224 -8.39 -6.58 5.81
C GLY A 224 -9.36 -5.40 5.70
N ASN A 225 -10.53 -5.66 5.12
CA ASN A 225 -11.44 -4.68 4.56
C ASN A 225 -12.22 -3.86 5.62
N PHE A 226 -11.50 -2.99 6.33
CA PHE A 226 -12.03 -2.13 7.39
C PHE A 226 -11.76 -0.65 7.12
N ILE A 227 -12.70 0.19 7.53
CA ILE A 227 -12.52 1.64 7.67
C ILE A 227 -12.74 1.98 9.14
N LEU A 228 -11.70 2.49 9.79
CA LEU A 228 -11.79 2.97 11.17
C LEU A 228 -11.93 4.49 11.14
N ARG A 229 -13.06 4.99 11.64
CA ARG A 229 -13.38 6.42 11.62
C ARG A 229 -13.48 6.98 13.03
N SER A 230 -13.00 8.20 13.22
CA SER A 230 -13.28 9.03 14.39
C SER A 230 -13.74 10.41 13.98
N LYS A 231 -14.56 11.05 14.82
CA LYS A 231 -15.03 12.43 14.60
C LYS A 231 -14.01 13.49 14.99
N ASP A 232 -13.06 13.16 15.86
CA ASP A 232 -12.09 14.11 16.41
C ASP A 232 -10.65 13.63 16.17
N SER A 233 -10.27 12.54 16.82
CA SER A 233 -8.89 12.06 16.83
C SER A 233 -8.79 10.53 16.82
N LEU A 234 -7.69 10.00 16.30
CA LEU A 234 -7.28 8.60 16.42
C LEU A 234 -5.82 8.54 16.91
N HIS A 235 -5.62 7.95 18.08
CA HIS A 235 -4.32 7.66 18.66
C HIS A 235 -4.10 6.15 18.61
N ILE A 236 -3.27 5.73 17.66
CA ILE A 236 -2.94 4.33 17.42
C ILE A 236 -1.78 3.95 18.34
N LYS A 237 -2.06 3.09 19.31
CA LYS A 237 -1.06 2.58 20.26
C LYS A 237 -0.14 1.55 19.62
N LYS A 238 1.07 1.41 20.17
CA LYS A 238 2.11 0.49 19.68
C LYS A 238 1.71 -0.99 19.74
N ASN A 239 0.78 -1.33 20.63
CA ASN A 239 0.25 -2.68 20.83
C ASN A 239 -0.91 -3.05 19.87
N THR A 240 -1.24 -2.15 18.95
CA THR A 240 -2.26 -2.38 17.93
C THR A 240 -1.61 -2.92 16.66
N VAL A 241 -2.25 -3.89 16.02
CA VAL A 241 -1.81 -4.43 14.72
C VAL A 241 -2.86 -4.07 13.68
N LEU A 242 -2.47 -3.25 12.70
CA LEU A 242 -3.32 -2.85 11.58
C LEU A 242 -2.70 -3.34 10.29
N GLU A 243 -3.42 -4.17 9.54
CA GLU A 243 -2.99 -4.71 8.25
C GLU A 243 -4.04 -4.43 7.18
N ASP A 244 -3.67 -3.59 6.22
CA ASP A 244 -4.48 -3.19 5.06
C ASP A 244 -5.76 -2.45 5.45
N VAL A 245 -5.69 -1.61 6.48
CA VAL A 245 -6.83 -0.88 7.06
C VAL A 245 -6.80 0.60 6.65
N ILE A 246 -7.97 1.19 6.43
CA ILE A 246 -8.14 2.62 6.20
C ILE A 246 -8.47 3.34 7.52
N LEU A 247 -7.76 4.42 7.83
CA LEU A 247 -8.00 5.28 8.99
C LEU A 247 -8.50 6.64 8.53
N ILE A 248 -9.60 7.14 9.09
CA ILE A 248 -10.16 8.45 8.75
C ILE A 248 -10.50 9.22 10.02
N ALA A 249 -9.77 10.30 10.30
CA ALA A 249 -10.05 11.21 11.40
C ALA A 249 -9.38 12.57 11.16
N PRO A 250 -9.89 13.68 11.72
CA PRO A 250 -9.22 14.99 11.61
C PRO A 250 -7.78 14.97 12.08
N LYS A 251 -7.50 14.24 13.18
CA LYS A 251 -6.17 14.06 13.76
C LYS A 251 -5.82 12.59 13.89
N ILE A 252 -4.69 12.15 13.35
CA ILE A 252 -4.19 10.78 13.47
C ILE A 252 -2.78 10.80 14.07
N THR A 253 -2.56 10.07 15.15
CA THR A 253 -1.24 9.93 15.79
C THR A 253 -0.87 8.46 15.93
N PHE A 254 0.35 8.11 15.55
CA PHE A 254 0.91 6.77 15.72
C PHE A 254 1.97 6.81 16.82
N GLU A 255 1.77 6.00 17.87
CA GLU A 255 2.67 5.91 19.01
C GLU A 255 4.03 5.31 18.64
N SER A 256 5.06 5.68 19.40
CA SER A 256 6.42 5.25 19.15
C SER A 256 6.55 3.72 19.11
N GLY A 257 7.19 3.22 18.05
CA GLY A 257 7.38 1.80 17.80
C GLY A 257 6.21 1.09 17.12
N PHE A 258 5.14 1.80 16.73
CA PHE A 258 4.04 1.21 15.96
C PHE A 258 4.52 0.62 14.63
N LYS A 259 3.96 -0.53 14.25
CA LYS A 259 4.21 -1.18 12.96
C LYS A 259 2.90 -1.68 12.34
N GLY A 260 2.66 -1.32 11.08
CA GLY A 260 1.45 -1.76 10.37
C GLY A 260 1.45 -1.37 8.89
N THR A 261 0.38 -1.76 8.18
CA THR A 261 0.08 -1.32 6.81
C THR A 261 -1.25 -0.59 6.83
N VAL A 262 -1.24 0.72 6.59
CA VAL A 262 -2.43 1.57 6.73
C VAL A 262 -2.52 2.63 5.64
N GLN A 263 -3.74 3.02 5.29
CA GLN A 263 -4.00 4.26 4.56
C GLN A 263 -4.65 5.25 5.52
N ALA A 264 -3.92 6.27 5.95
CA ALA A 264 -4.37 7.27 6.90
C ALA A 264 -4.77 8.56 6.16
N PHE A 265 -6.05 8.93 6.30
CA PHE A 265 -6.63 10.14 5.72
C PHE A 265 -7.06 11.08 6.84
N ALA A 266 -6.51 12.29 6.85
CA ALA A 266 -6.84 13.30 7.84
C ALA A 266 -7.11 14.65 7.20
N SER A 267 -7.81 15.53 7.92
CA SER A 267 -8.09 16.90 7.47
C SER A 267 -7.19 17.94 8.14
N GLU A 268 -6.65 17.66 9.33
CA GLU A 268 -5.83 18.64 10.08
C GLU A 268 -4.40 18.13 10.33
N ARG A 269 -4.24 16.96 10.97
CA ARG A 269 -2.91 16.52 11.44
C ARG A 269 -2.68 15.03 11.34
N ILE A 270 -1.50 14.66 10.87
CA ILE A 270 -0.94 13.31 10.99
C ILE A 270 0.40 13.41 11.71
N GLU A 271 0.57 12.66 12.80
CA GLU A 271 1.82 12.61 13.55
C GLU A 271 2.31 11.16 13.68
N LEU A 272 3.52 10.89 13.18
CA LEU A 272 4.25 9.67 13.50
C LEU A 272 5.26 9.98 14.61
N GLU A 273 5.16 9.27 15.73
CA GLU A 273 6.19 9.32 16.76
C GLU A 273 7.47 8.60 16.33
N GLN A 274 8.45 8.49 17.22
CA GLN A 274 9.76 7.93 16.88
C GLN A 274 9.67 6.43 16.59
N ASN A 275 10.53 5.93 15.70
CA ASN A 275 10.64 4.49 15.38
C ASN A 275 9.35 3.84 14.83
N VAL A 276 8.47 4.62 14.19
CA VAL A 276 7.26 4.07 13.53
C VAL A 276 7.63 3.44 12.18
N ILE A 277 7.05 2.27 11.89
CA ILE A 277 7.27 1.52 10.65
C ILE A 277 5.94 1.34 9.91
N LEU A 278 5.76 2.06 8.81
CA LEU A 278 4.62 1.90 7.91
C LEU A 278 5.03 1.05 6.71
N ASN A 279 4.51 -0.17 6.61
CA ASN A 279 4.86 -1.15 5.60
C ASN A 279 4.11 -0.90 4.29
N TYR A 280 4.62 -1.46 3.19
CA TYR A 280 4.08 -1.27 1.86
C TYR A 280 2.70 -1.95 1.72
N PRO A 281 1.69 -1.34 1.10
CA PRO A 281 1.61 0.01 0.50
C PRO A 281 0.92 1.06 1.41
N SER A 282 1.61 1.60 2.42
CA SER A 282 0.97 2.58 3.34
C SER A 282 0.81 3.98 2.72
N VAL A 283 -0.19 4.73 3.17
CA VAL A 283 -0.40 6.12 2.75
C VAL A 283 -0.63 7.01 3.95
N LEU A 284 -0.01 8.19 3.93
CA LEU A 284 -0.38 9.31 4.78
C LEU A 284 -0.89 10.43 3.88
N CYS A 285 -2.15 10.82 4.04
CA CYS A 285 -2.79 11.79 3.18
C CYS A 285 -3.53 12.83 4.01
N ILE A 286 -3.19 14.10 3.83
CA ILE A 286 -3.98 15.22 4.32
C ILE A 286 -4.57 15.99 3.14
N TYR A 287 -5.88 16.21 3.20
CA TYR A 287 -6.57 17.14 2.32
C TYR A 287 -7.02 18.36 3.12
N ASN A 288 -6.49 19.53 2.75
CA ASN A 288 -6.86 20.79 3.38
C ASN A 288 -7.09 21.88 2.32
N GLU A 289 -8.34 22.32 2.22
CA GLU A 289 -8.78 23.43 1.37
C GLU A 289 -9.13 24.69 2.19
N THR A 290 -9.04 24.63 3.53
CA THR A 290 -9.38 25.75 4.41
C THR A 290 -8.15 26.59 4.74
N SER A 291 -8.37 27.75 5.36
CA SER A 291 -7.29 28.59 5.89
C SER A 291 -6.67 28.07 7.18
N ASP A 292 -7.16 26.95 7.71
CA ASP A 292 -6.64 26.33 8.92
C ASP A 292 -5.29 25.66 8.66
N GLU A 293 -4.48 25.55 9.72
CA GLU A 293 -3.16 24.95 9.59
C GLU A 293 -3.25 23.43 9.55
N SER A 294 -2.64 22.84 8.52
CA SER A 294 -2.53 21.39 8.40
C SER A 294 -1.08 20.93 8.39
N LYS A 295 -0.82 19.83 9.10
CA LYS A 295 0.55 19.38 9.35
C LYS A 295 0.71 17.87 9.36
N ILE A 296 1.64 17.37 8.55
CA ILE A 296 2.19 16.02 8.69
C ILE A 296 3.53 16.13 9.41
N LYS A 297 3.65 15.53 10.60
CA LYS A 297 4.90 15.48 11.37
C LYS A 297 5.39 14.05 11.51
N ILE A 298 6.57 13.76 11.00
CA ILE A 298 7.22 12.46 11.09
C ILE A 298 8.48 12.62 11.93
N LYS A 299 8.50 12.03 13.14
CA LYS A 299 9.65 12.10 14.05
C LYS A 299 10.79 11.17 13.61
N LYS A 300 11.91 11.25 14.34
CA LYS A 300 13.15 10.52 14.03
C LYS A 300 12.97 9.01 13.87
N LYS A 301 13.84 8.41 13.05
CA LYS A 301 13.97 6.95 12.88
C LYS A 301 12.71 6.24 12.35
N CYS A 302 11.84 6.96 11.65
CA CYS A 302 10.68 6.35 11.01
C CYS A 302 11.05 5.71 9.68
N LYS A 303 10.42 4.57 9.36
CA LYS A 303 10.49 3.94 8.04
C LYS A 303 9.11 3.94 7.41
N ILE A 304 8.98 4.56 6.24
CA ILE A 304 7.73 4.64 5.50
C ILE A 304 7.94 4.02 4.13
N THR A 305 7.13 3.03 3.77
CA THR A 305 7.12 2.46 2.42
C THR A 305 5.74 2.67 1.82
N GLY A 306 5.63 3.64 0.91
CA GLY A 306 4.38 4.13 0.33
C GLY A 306 4.42 5.64 0.08
N SER A 307 3.30 6.34 0.18
CA SER A 307 3.20 7.75 -0.22
C SER A 307 2.81 8.69 0.93
N VAL A 308 3.39 9.89 0.94
CA VAL A 308 3.05 10.96 1.88
C VAL A 308 2.55 12.17 1.09
N VAL A 309 1.28 12.53 1.29
CA VAL A 309 0.57 13.48 0.44
C VAL A 309 -0.10 14.55 1.29
N LEU A 310 0.13 15.81 0.95
CA LEU A 310 -0.57 16.97 1.50
C LEU A 310 -0.98 17.87 0.33
N PHE A 311 -2.29 17.93 0.07
CA PHE A 311 -2.85 18.66 -1.07
C PHE A 311 -4.10 19.49 -0.69
N GLY A 312 -4.46 20.45 -1.54
CA GLY A 312 -5.70 21.23 -1.44
C GLY A 312 -5.53 22.74 -1.26
N ASN A 313 -4.33 23.22 -0.89
CA ASN A 313 -4.15 24.67 -0.74
C ASN A 313 -3.94 25.39 -2.08
N THR A 314 -4.40 26.63 -2.11
CA THR A 314 -4.02 27.61 -3.13
C THR A 314 -2.59 28.11 -2.90
N ASN A 315 -2.04 28.81 -3.90
CA ASN A 315 -0.70 29.41 -3.80
C ASN A 315 -0.60 30.47 -2.67
N GLU A 316 -1.70 31.09 -2.29
CA GLU A 316 -1.76 32.07 -1.19
C GLU A 316 -1.67 31.40 0.19
N MET A 317 -2.02 30.11 0.29
CA MET A 317 -2.09 29.35 1.53
C MET A 317 -0.92 28.36 1.71
N ILE A 318 0.15 28.49 0.93
CA ILE A 318 1.35 27.62 1.02
C ILE A 318 1.88 27.57 2.46
N ASP A 319 1.82 28.69 3.18
CA ASP A 319 2.37 28.80 4.52
C ASP A 319 1.57 28.08 5.62
N LYS A 320 0.32 27.70 5.33
CA LYS A 320 -0.61 27.02 6.26
C LYS A 320 -0.47 25.51 6.28
N ASN A 321 0.09 24.96 5.21
CA ASN A 321 0.24 23.53 5.03
C ASN A 321 1.71 23.15 5.14
N SER A 322 2.04 22.17 5.98
CA SER A 322 3.43 21.76 6.16
C SER A 322 3.61 20.26 6.33
N ILE A 323 4.70 19.74 5.77
CA ILE A 323 5.22 18.41 6.06
C ILE A 323 6.60 18.59 6.70
N GLU A 324 6.78 18.04 7.89
CA GLU A 324 8.05 18.03 8.60
C GLU A 324 8.50 16.58 8.83
N ILE A 325 9.63 16.21 8.23
CA ILE A 325 10.24 14.89 8.39
C ILE A 325 11.61 15.04 9.03
N GLU A 326 11.74 14.52 10.24
CA GLU A 326 12.96 14.57 11.04
C GLU A 326 14.01 13.54 10.56
N GLU A 327 15.17 13.56 11.21
CA GLU A 327 16.38 12.83 10.82
C GLU A 327 16.33 11.31 11.08
N ASP A 328 17.33 10.61 10.54
CA ASP A 328 17.54 9.15 10.66
C ASP A 328 16.40 8.27 10.11
N GLY A 329 15.44 8.85 9.40
CA GLY A 329 14.36 8.10 8.76
C GLY A 329 14.77 7.50 7.42
N LEU A 330 13.82 6.77 6.83
CA LEU A 330 13.91 6.28 5.46
C LEU A 330 12.52 6.19 4.82
N LEU A 331 12.32 6.89 3.71
CA LEU A 331 11.07 6.86 2.93
C LEU A 331 11.32 6.18 1.59
N PHE A 332 10.55 5.14 1.29
CA PHE A 332 10.48 4.52 -0.04
C PHE A 332 9.13 4.87 -0.66
N GLY A 333 9.14 5.62 -1.77
CA GLY A 333 7.93 6.08 -2.44
C GLY A 333 7.95 7.59 -2.63
N ASP A 334 6.79 8.23 -2.57
CA ASP A 334 6.61 9.58 -3.09
C ASP A 334 6.13 10.56 -2.01
N ILE A 335 6.65 11.78 -2.07
CA ILE A 335 6.17 12.90 -1.26
C ILE A 335 5.54 13.92 -2.20
N TYR A 336 4.29 14.30 -1.95
CA TYR A 336 3.61 15.38 -2.66
C TYR A 336 3.09 16.42 -1.66
N CYS A 337 3.58 17.65 -1.73
CA CYS A 337 3.29 18.71 -0.77
C CYS A 337 3.01 20.04 -1.45
N THR A 338 1.74 20.42 -1.53
CA THR A 338 1.33 21.76 -1.99
C THR A 338 1.68 22.90 -1.03
N GLY A 339 2.19 22.59 0.17
CA GLY A 339 2.65 23.56 1.16
C GLY A 339 4.17 23.65 1.28
N LYS A 340 4.64 23.80 2.51
CA LYS A 340 6.06 23.81 2.89
C LYS A 340 6.56 22.43 3.32
N LEU A 341 7.70 22.01 2.79
CA LEU A 341 8.35 20.74 3.13
C LEU A 341 9.68 20.99 3.85
N PHE A 342 9.81 20.43 5.06
CA PHE A 342 11.08 20.29 5.78
C PHE A 342 11.47 18.82 5.77
N LEU A 343 12.64 18.54 5.21
CA LEU A 343 13.08 17.19 4.91
C LEU A 343 14.53 16.98 5.40
N LYS A 344 14.71 16.12 6.41
CA LYS A 344 16.01 15.68 6.94
C LYS A 344 16.24 14.17 6.85
N THR A 345 15.48 13.48 6.00
CA THR A 345 15.50 12.02 5.86
C THR A 345 15.94 11.60 4.47
N LYS A 346 16.34 10.34 4.32
CA LYS A 346 16.62 9.75 3.00
C LYS A 346 15.32 9.39 2.29
N VAL A 347 15.17 9.80 1.05
CA VAL A 347 14.01 9.51 0.20
C VAL A 347 14.46 8.71 -1.02
N TYR A 348 13.95 7.48 -1.14
CA TYR A 348 14.16 6.63 -2.30
C TYR A 348 12.90 6.65 -3.18
N GLY A 349 12.81 7.68 -4.01
CA GLY A 349 11.67 7.98 -4.85
C GLY A 349 11.61 9.46 -5.22
N SER A 350 10.41 10.00 -5.33
CA SER A 350 10.17 11.32 -5.90
C SER A 350 9.59 12.30 -4.87
N VAL A 351 10.02 13.55 -4.92
CA VAL A 351 9.57 14.62 -4.03
C VAL A 351 9.02 15.77 -4.87
N TYR A 352 7.76 16.14 -4.67
CA TYR A 352 7.10 17.26 -5.32
C TYR A 352 6.65 18.24 -4.24
N THR A 353 7.13 19.48 -4.29
CA THR A 353 6.74 20.48 -3.30
C THR A 353 6.74 21.91 -3.82
N ASN A 354 5.90 22.75 -3.22
CA ASN A 354 5.85 24.18 -3.54
C ASN A 354 7.01 24.95 -2.91
N ARG A 355 7.36 24.67 -1.66
CA ARG A 355 8.48 25.33 -0.97
C ARG A 355 9.23 24.35 -0.09
N LEU A 356 10.55 24.40 -0.16
CA LEU A 356 11.40 23.74 0.82
C LEU A 356 11.78 24.73 1.91
N PHE A 357 12.06 24.24 3.11
CA PHE A 357 12.68 25.06 4.14
C PHE A 357 13.62 24.23 5.01
N HIS A 358 14.64 24.90 5.54
CA HIS A 358 15.56 24.33 6.50
C HIS A 358 15.50 25.16 7.80
N LYS A 359 15.32 24.48 8.93
CA LYS A 359 15.32 25.09 10.25
C LYS A 359 16.53 24.67 11.07
N THR A 360 17.19 25.66 11.64
CA THR A 360 18.21 25.53 12.69
C THR A 360 17.64 26.03 14.02
N GLU A 361 18.41 25.93 15.11
CA GLU A 361 18.01 26.48 16.41
C GLU A 361 17.82 28.00 16.35
N SER A 362 18.58 28.69 15.50
CA SER A 362 18.66 30.16 15.48
C SER A 362 17.88 30.81 14.33
N ALA A 363 17.66 30.10 13.21
CA ALA A 363 17.08 30.67 12.00
C ALA A 363 16.33 29.62 11.14
N SER A 364 15.39 30.11 10.34
CA SER A 364 14.73 29.37 9.26
C SER A 364 15.19 29.92 7.91
N TYR A 365 15.53 29.03 6.99
CA TYR A 365 16.04 29.34 5.67
C TYR A 365 15.10 28.77 4.61
N ASP A 366 14.55 29.63 3.77
CA ASP A 366 13.68 29.24 2.67
C ASP A 366 14.47 28.56 1.54
N ASN A 367 13.82 27.64 0.82
CA ASN A 367 14.38 26.88 -0.30
C ASN A 367 15.80 26.39 -0.04
N THR A 368 16.03 25.89 1.18
CA THR A 368 17.33 25.37 1.61
C THR A 368 17.16 23.91 1.98
N ILE A 369 18.06 23.05 1.50
CA ILE A 369 18.15 21.64 1.88
C ILE A 369 19.50 21.33 2.54
N SER A 370 19.52 20.33 3.42
CA SER A 370 20.71 20.00 4.19
C SER A 370 20.82 18.52 4.50
N ASP A 371 22.01 17.96 4.31
CA ASP A 371 22.38 16.60 4.72
C ASP A 371 21.37 15.53 4.26
N ILE A 372 20.97 15.57 2.99
CA ILE A 372 19.87 14.79 2.44
C ILE A 372 20.27 13.95 1.22
N GLU A 373 19.65 12.78 1.08
CA GLU A 373 19.71 11.96 -0.14
C GLU A 373 18.29 11.76 -0.69
N ILE A 374 18.05 12.25 -1.91
CA ILE A 374 16.85 11.96 -2.73
C ILE A 374 17.32 11.15 -3.94
N ASN A 375 16.85 9.91 -4.05
CA ASN A 375 17.32 8.97 -5.06
C ASN A 375 16.18 8.16 -5.67
N ALA A 376 15.71 8.59 -6.85
CA ALA A 376 14.67 7.90 -7.59
C ALA A 376 15.14 6.52 -8.12
N LYS A 377 16.45 6.36 -8.42
CA LYS A 377 17.02 5.11 -8.97
C LYS A 377 17.16 3.99 -7.94
N LYS A 378 17.17 4.30 -6.63
CA LYS A 378 17.24 3.31 -5.53
C LYS A 378 15.88 2.71 -5.17
N ARG A 379 14.80 3.11 -5.85
CA ARG A 379 13.49 2.50 -5.70
C ARG A 379 13.57 1.01 -6.12
N PRO A 380 13.07 0.06 -5.31
CA PRO A 380 13.04 -1.34 -5.71
C PRO A 380 12.25 -1.54 -7.00
N ASN A 381 12.70 -2.41 -7.90
CA ASN A 381 12.05 -2.64 -9.20
C ASN A 381 10.59 -3.13 -9.10
N TYR A 382 10.25 -3.81 -8.00
CA TYR A 382 8.89 -4.29 -7.71
C TYR A 382 8.01 -3.23 -7.04
N PHE A 383 8.54 -2.05 -6.73
CA PHE A 383 7.77 -0.99 -6.05
C PHE A 383 6.87 -0.29 -7.06
N ILE A 384 5.58 -0.57 -6.95
CA ILE A 384 4.54 0.13 -7.70
C ILE A 384 4.09 1.33 -6.88
N SER A 385 4.16 2.50 -7.50
CA SER A 385 3.83 3.76 -6.84
C SER A 385 2.32 3.96 -6.82
N ILE A 386 1.84 4.67 -5.81
CA ILE A 386 0.44 5.08 -5.74
C ILE A 386 0.25 6.18 -6.79
N PRO A 387 -0.79 6.13 -7.62
CA PRO A 387 -0.91 7.02 -8.78
C PRO A 387 -1.26 8.46 -8.33
N ILE A 388 -0.23 9.22 -7.90
CA ILE A 388 -0.35 10.61 -7.49
C ILE A 388 -0.88 11.46 -8.64
N PHE A 389 -0.46 11.17 -9.87
CA PHE A 389 -0.87 11.89 -11.07
C PHE A 389 -1.73 11.00 -11.96
N ASP A 390 -2.61 11.62 -12.74
CA ASP A 390 -3.37 10.93 -13.78
C ASP A 390 -2.47 10.72 -15.00
N SER A 391 -1.62 9.69 -14.93
CA SER A 391 -0.72 9.35 -16.03
C SER A 391 -1.32 8.25 -16.89
N LYS A 392 -1.36 8.46 -18.21
CA LYS A 392 -1.56 7.38 -19.18
C LYS A 392 -0.34 6.46 -19.16
N SER A 393 -0.30 5.50 -18.25
CA SER A 393 0.79 4.51 -18.16
C SER A 393 0.41 3.18 -18.82
N LEU A 394 1.41 2.47 -19.33
CA LEU A 394 1.25 1.36 -20.27
C LEU A 394 1.03 -0.03 -19.62
N SER A 395 1.25 -0.19 -18.31
CA SER A 395 1.26 -1.53 -17.69
C SER A 395 0.89 -1.52 -16.21
N HIS A 396 -0.02 -2.39 -15.82
CA HIS A 396 -0.41 -2.62 -14.43
C HIS A 396 0.49 -3.65 -13.76
N GLY A 397 0.51 -3.66 -12.44
CA GLY A 397 1.16 -4.69 -11.66
C GLY A 397 0.51 -4.90 -10.31
N ILE A 398 0.91 -5.98 -9.65
CA ILE A 398 0.44 -6.37 -8.33
C ILE A 398 1.30 -5.69 -7.28
N ILE A 399 0.66 -4.87 -6.45
CA ILE A 399 1.26 -4.23 -5.27
C ILE A 399 1.43 -5.26 -4.15
N LYS A 400 0.35 -5.97 -3.83
CA LYS A 400 0.30 -6.93 -2.72
C LYS A 400 -0.86 -7.90 -2.91
N LYS A 401 -0.63 -9.19 -2.67
CA LYS A 401 -1.71 -10.17 -2.50
C LYS A 401 -2.29 -10.05 -1.08
N VAL A 402 -3.61 -9.93 -0.99
CA VAL A 402 -4.34 -9.80 0.28
C VAL A 402 -5.25 -11.01 0.49
N LEU A 403 -5.59 -11.26 1.76
CA LEU A 403 -6.37 -12.40 2.22
C LEU A 403 -7.87 -12.12 2.26
#